data_AF-A0A3A1U6X5-F1
#
_entry.id   AF-A0A3A1U6X5-F1
#
_cell.length_a   1.000
_cell.length_b   1.000
_cell.length_c   1.000
_cell.angle_alpha   90.00
_cell.angle_beta   90.00
_cell.angle_gamma   90.00
#
_symmetry.space_group_name_H-M   'P 1'
#
loop_
_entity.id
_entity.type
_entity.pdbx_description
1 polymer ?
#
loop_
_entity_poly.entity_id
_entity_poly.type
_entity_poly.pdbx_seq_one_letter_code
_entity_poly.pdbx_strand_id
1 'polypeptide(L)'
;MTDDRSDRRTAFAFGSRGASDDRRERKSVFALIGELPGLISTLIRDEIEQIKREAISRLKSAGIGIALFVVAAVFLYFAAFPLLAAAVLGLGEALPLWLSALIIGVFLLLIAVVFVLIGLSRVKKGVPPVPKEAVDSVKDDVKAFKGVEQYDR
;
A
#
# COMPACT_ATOMS: atom_id res chain seq x y z
N MET A 1 36.08 -81.26 -10.70
CA MET A 1 35.04 -80.45 -11.37
C MET A 1 35.64 -79.05 -11.56
N THR A 2 36.63 -78.86 -12.45
CA THR A 2 36.48 -78.47 -13.88
C THR A 2 35.49 -77.31 -14.01
N ASP A 3 35.91 -76.08 -14.27
CA ASP A 3 36.25 -75.55 -15.62
C ASP A 3 36.93 -74.18 -15.40
N ASP A 4 38.22 -74.00 -15.67
CA ASP A 4 38.80 -73.59 -16.96
C ASP A 4 38.00 -72.52 -17.73
N ARG A 5 38.46 -71.27 -17.65
CA ARG A 5 38.58 -70.46 -18.86
C ARG A 5 39.61 -69.36 -18.69
N SER A 6 40.77 -69.66 -19.23
CA SER A 6 41.82 -68.75 -19.66
C SER A 6 41.32 -67.70 -20.66
N ASP A 7 42.02 -66.55 -20.61
CA ASP A 7 42.37 -65.72 -21.75
C ASP A 7 41.27 -64.97 -22.50
N ARG A 8 41.12 -63.69 -22.14
CA ARG A 8 41.03 -62.61 -23.12
C ARG A 8 42.02 -61.49 -22.81
N ARG A 9 43.21 -61.65 -23.38
CA ARG A 9 44.17 -60.56 -23.62
C ARG A 9 43.60 -59.56 -24.63
N THR A 10 44.12 -58.34 -24.55
CA THR A 10 44.11 -57.28 -25.58
C THR A 10 42.77 -56.55 -25.74
N ALA A 11 42.68 -55.24 -25.96
CA ALA A 11 43.66 -54.25 -26.38
C ALA A 11 43.21 -52.87 -25.89
N PHE A 12 44.18 -51.96 -25.83
CA PHE A 12 44.02 -50.51 -25.84
C PHE A 12 42.72 -50.02 -26.49
N ALA A 13 41.91 -49.29 -25.71
CA ALA A 13 41.05 -48.22 -26.23
C ALA A 13 41.37 -46.93 -25.47
N PHE A 14 42.64 -46.54 -25.52
CA PHE A 14 43.04 -45.13 -25.33
C PHE A 14 42.75 -44.43 -26.65
N GLY A 15 41.63 -43.72 -26.75
CA GLY A 15 41.33 -42.94 -27.94
C GLY A 15 39.84 -42.83 -28.20
N SER A 16 39.28 -41.68 -27.82
CA SER A 16 38.11 -40.99 -28.41
C SER A 16 37.17 -40.29 -27.41
N ARG A 17 37.48 -40.26 -26.10
CA ARG A 17 36.66 -39.52 -25.12
C ARG A 17 36.83 -37.98 -25.13
N GLY A 18 37.81 -37.43 -25.83
CA GLY A 18 38.14 -35.99 -25.74
C GLY A 18 37.30 -35.02 -26.57
N ALA A 19 36.54 -35.47 -27.57
CA ALA A 19 35.87 -34.56 -28.53
C ALA A 19 34.35 -34.40 -28.32
N SER A 20 33.77 -35.18 -27.41
CA SER A 20 32.33 -35.23 -27.12
C SER A 20 31.95 -34.54 -25.80
N ASP A 21 32.89 -34.50 -24.86
CA ASP A 21 32.73 -33.91 -23.52
C ASP A 21 32.75 -32.38 -23.60
N ASP A 22 33.72 -31.85 -24.34
CA ASP A 22 33.96 -30.42 -24.59
C ASP A 22 32.85 -29.74 -25.45
N ARG A 23 31.97 -30.54 -26.07
CA ARG A 23 30.75 -30.07 -26.78
C ARG A 23 29.48 -30.17 -25.94
N ARG A 24 29.44 -31.04 -24.93
CA ARG A 24 28.33 -31.18 -23.98
C ARG A 24 28.46 -30.15 -22.84
N GLU A 25 29.68 -29.90 -22.36
CA GLU A 25 29.97 -28.81 -21.40
C GLU A 25 29.70 -27.43 -21.99
N ARG A 26 30.19 -27.16 -23.21
CA ARG A 26 29.89 -25.87 -23.87
C ARG A 26 28.38 -25.68 -24.05
N LYS A 27 27.63 -26.73 -24.41
CA LYS A 27 26.15 -26.66 -24.48
C LYS A 27 25.48 -26.48 -23.10
N SER A 28 26.11 -26.91 -22.01
CA SER A 28 25.58 -26.77 -20.65
C SER A 28 25.68 -25.33 -20.12
N VAL A 29 26.82 -24.65 -20.31
CA VAL A 29 26.97 -23.24 -19.88
C VAL A 29 26.03 -22.32 -20.67
N PHE A 30 25.89 -22.54 -21.97
CA PHE A 30 24.91 -21.82 -22.79
C PHE A 30 23.45 -22.16 -22.41
N ALA A 31 23.18 -23.37 -21.92
CA ALA A 31 21.85 -23.76 -21.41
C ALA A 31 21.51 -23.04 -20.09
N LEU A 32 22.45 -22.96 -19.13
CA LEU A 32 22.29 -22.22 -17.88
C LEU A 32 22.04 -20.72 -18.11
N ILE A 33 22.74 -20.13 -19.09
CA ILE A 33 22.50 -18.73 -19.51
C ILE A 33 21.12 -18.56 -20.15
N GLY A 34 20.62 -19.59 -20.85
CA GLY A 34 19.26 -19.60 -21.40
C GLY A 34 18.15 -19.69 -20.34
N GLU A 35 18.44 -20.25 -19.16
CA GLU A 35 17.46 -20.45 -18.07
C GLU A 35 17.37 -19.27 -17.08
N LEU A 36 18.45 -18.49 -16.93
CA LEU A 36 18.54 -17.29 -16.08
C LEU A 36 17.38 -16.27 -16.26
N PRO A 37 16.94 -15.91 -17.48
CA PRO A 37 15.80 -15.00 -17.68
C PRO A 37 14.50 -15.55 -17.09
N GLY A 38 14.31 -16.87 -17.11
CA GLY A 38 13.18 -17.55 -16.52
C GLY A 38 13.18 -17.41 -14.99
N LEU A 39 14.31 -17.67 -14.33
CA LEU A 39 14.44 -17.53 -12.87
C LEU A 39 14.20 -16.08 -12.41
N ILE A 40 14.73 -15.10 -13.15
CA ILE A 40 14.51 -13.67 -12.83
C ILE A 40 13.03 -13.32 -12.97
N SER A 41 12.36 -13.81 -14.03
CA SER A 41 10.92 -13.59 -14.21
C SER A 41 10.09 -14.22 -13.09
N THR A 42 10.45 -15.43 -12.65
CA THR A 42 9.80 -16.10 -11.51
C THR A 42 10.01 -15.33 -10.21
N LEU A 43 11.24 -14.88 -9.91
CA LEU A 43 11.53 -14.13 -8.69
C LEU A 43 10.76 -12.80 -8.63
N ILE A 44 10.69 -12.07 -9.74
CA ILE A 44 9.92 -10.82 -9.85
C ILE A 44 8.43 -11.10 -9.60
N ARG A 45 7.90 -12.17 -10.20
CA ARG A 45 6.50 -12.55 -9.99
C ARG A 45 6.22 -12.90 -8.53
N ASP A 46 7.12 -13.64 -7.88
CA ASP A 46 6.98 -14.04 -6.49
C ASP A 46 7.05 -12.84 -5.54
N GLU A 47 7.98 -11.89 -5.77
CA GLU A 47 8.09 -10.65 -5.00
C GLU A 47 6.81 -9.80 -5.14
N ILE A 48 6.26 -9.69 -6.36
CA ILE A 48 4.99 -9.01 -6.60
C ILE A 48 3.84 -9.71 -5.87
N GLU A 49 3.80 -11.04 -5.88
CA GLU A 49 2.78 -11.80 -5.16
C GLU A 49 2.89 -11.61 -3.64
N GLN A 50 4.12 -11.56 -3.12
CA GLN A 50 4.37 -11.32 -1.70
C GLN A 50 3.97 -9.90 -1.29
N ILE A 51 4.39 -8.88 -2.05
CA ILE A 51 3.99 -7.49 -1.84
C ILE A 51 2.47 -7.37 -1.89
N LYS A 52 1.80 -8.05 -2.83
CA LYS A 52 0.34 -8.06 -2.93
C LYS A 52 -0.30 -8.66 -1.69
N ARG A 53 0.19 -9.80 -1.19
CA ARG A 53 -0.34 -10.45 0.03
C ARG A 53 -0.16 -9.55 1.25
N GLU A 54 1.00 -8.95 1.41
CA GLU A 54 1.28 -8.05 2.52
C GLU A 54 0.44 -6.77 2.44
N ALA A 55 0.34 -6.16 1.26
CA ALA A 55 -0.47 -4.97 1.02
C ALA A 55 -1.95 -5.24 1.32
N ILE A 56 -2.51 -6.37 0.86
CA ILE A 56 -3.89 -6.76 1.17
C ILE A 56 -4.09 -6.99 2.67
N SER A 57 -3.13 -7.64 3.33
CA SER A 57 -3.19 -7.88 4.78
C SER A 57 -3.18 -6.58 5.60
N ARG A 58 -2.26 -5.65 5.25
CA ARG A 58 -2.17 -4.32 5.86
C ARG A 58 -3.42 -3.49 5.57
N LEU A 59 -3.96 -3.56 4.35
CA LEU A 59 -5.17 -2.84 3.97
C LEU A 59 -6.41 -3.40 4.67
N LYS A 60 -6.52 -4.73 4.83
CA LYS A 60 -7.63 -5.37 5.52
C LYS A 60 -7.64 -5.02 7.01
N SER A 61 -6.49 -5.10 7.67
CA SER A 61 -6.36 -4.74 9.08
C SER A 61 -6.64 -3.25 9.32
N ALA A 62 -6.07 -2.36 8.51
CA ALA A 62 -6.38 -0.93 8.55
C ALA A 62 -7.86 -0.65 8.24
N GLY A 63 -8.43 -1.32 7.23
CA GLY A 63 -9.82 -1.18 6.81
C GLY A 63 -10.81 -1.61 7.88
N ILE A 64 -10.55 -2.72 8.58
CA ILE A 64 -11.36 -3.16 9.73
C ILE A 64 -11.30 -2.12 10.85
N GLY A 65 -10.10 -1.59 11.15
CA GLY A 65 -9.94 -0.53 12.15
C GLY A 65 -10.76 0.71 11.81
N ILE A 66 -10.65 1.21 10.58
CA ILE A 66 -11.42 2.37 10.09
C ILE A 66 -12.92 2.07 10.14
N ALA A 67 -13.36 0.88 9.70
CA ALA A 67 -14.77 0.50 9.74
C ALA A 67 -15.32 0.48 11.17
N LEU A 68 -14.59 -0.09 12.13
CA LEU A 68 -14.98 -0.07 13.54
C LEU A 68 -15.05 1.35 14.11
N PHE A 69 -14.13 2.25 13.73
CA PHE A 69 -14.19 3.65 14.12
C PHE A 69 -15.42 4.36 13.55
N VAL A 70 -15.80 4.09 12.30
CA VAL A 70 -17.02 4.64 11.71
C VAL A 70 -18.26 4.15 12.45
N VAL A 71 -18.34 2.84 12.72
CA VAL A 71 -19.45 2.27 13.50
C VAL A 71 -19.50 2.91 14.90
N ALA A 72 -18.39 2.96 15.61
CA ALA A 72 -18.31 3.61 16.93
C ALA A 72 -18.73 5.08 16.87
N ALA A 73 -18.32 5.84 15.85
CA ALA A 73 -18.72 7.23 15.66
C ALA A 73 -20.24 7.36 15.46
N VAL A 74 -20.88 6.46 14.71
CA VAL A 74 -22.34 6.44 14.55
C VAL A 74 -23.04 6.18 15.88
N PHE A 75 -22.58 5.18 16.64
CA PHE A 75 -23.15 4.89 17.96
C PHE A 75 -22.95 6.06 18.94
N LEU A 76 -21.78 6.67 18.98
CA LEU A 76 -21.51 7.85 19.80
C LEU A 76 -22.39 9.04 19.39
N TYR A 77 -22.61 9.25 18.09
CA TYR A 77 -23.49 10.29 17.58
C TYR A 77 -24.93 10.10 18.08
N PHE A 78 -25.49 8.89 18.00
CA PHE A 78 -26.83 8.62 18.52
C PHE A 78 -26.89 8.64 20.05
N ALA A 79 -25.85 8.14 20.74
CA ALA A 79 -25.77 8.17 22.21
C ALA A 79 -25.64 9.59 22.78
N ALA A 80 -25.14 10.55 22.00
CA ALA A 80 -25.02 11.94 22.43
C ALA A 80 -26.39 12.57 22.74
N PHE A 81 -27.44 12.27 21.97
CA PHE A 81 -28.77 12.88 22.16
C PHE A 81 -29.40 12.60 23.55
N PRO A 82 -29.55 11.35 24.01
CA PRO A 82 -30.09 11.08 25.34
C PRO A 82 -29.18 11.60 26.46
N LEU A 83 -27.85 11.63 26.27
CA LEU A 83 -26.93 12.21 27.25
C LEU A 83 -27.09 13.73 27.36
N LEU A 84 -27.27 14.43 26.24
CA LEU A 84 -27.55 15.86 26.24
C LEU A 84 -28.91 16.16 26.87
N ALA A 85 -29.93 15.36 26.56
CA ALA A 85 -31.23 15.48 27.22
C ALA A 85 -31.11 15.26 28.73
N ALA A 86 -30.40 14.21 29.17
CA ALA A 86 -30.15 13.94 30.58
C ALA A 86 -29.38 15.08 31.26
N ALA A 87 -28.39 15.67 30.59
CA ALA A 87 -27.64 16.81 31.12
C ALA A 87 -28.53 18.06 31.30
N VAL A 88 -29.37 18.37 30.32
CA VAL A 88 -30.31 19.50 30.38
C VAL A 88 -31.36 19.28 31.47
N LEU A 89 -31.95 18.08 31.55
CA LEU A 89 -32.95 17.74 32.55
C LEU A 89 -32.33 17.72 33.96
N GLY A 90 -31.17 17.11 34.13
CA GLY A 90 -30.48 17.04 35.42
C GLY A 90 -30.08 18.41 35.95
N LEU A 91 -29.58 19.30 35.08
CA LEU A 91 -29.31 20.69 35.47
C LEU A 91 -30.61 21.49 35.66
N GLY A 92 -31.68 21.07 34.98
CA GLY A 92 -33.05 21.56 35.10
C GLY A 92 -33.66 21.38 36.50
N GLU A 93 -33.13 20.47 37.32
CA GLU A 93 -33.55 20.32 38.72
C GLU A 93 -33.05 21.49 39.60
N ALA A 94 -31.93 22.11 39.23
CA ALA A 94 -31.33 23.23 39.97
C ALA A 94 -31.69 24.61 39.39
N LEU A 95 -31.98 24.69 38.09
CA LEU A 95 -32.21 25.93 37.35
C LEU A 95 -33.38 25.75 36.36
N PRO A 96 -34.03 26.83 35.90
CA PRO A 96 -35.05 26.73 34.85
C PRO A 96 -34.54 26.03 33.58
N LEU A 97 -35.39 25.16 32.99
CA LEU A 97 -35.03 24.32 31.85
C LEU A 97 -34.39 25.08 30.67
N TRP A 98 -34.88 26.30 30.40
CA TRP A 98 -34.36 27.15 29.32
C TRP A 98 -32.91 27.61 29.58
N LEU A 99 -32.56 27.88 30.83
CA LEU A 99 -31.21 28.31 31.22
C LEU A 99 -30.25 27.12 31.18
N SER A 100 -30.70 25.94 31.64
CA SER A 100 -29.94 24.69 31.55
C SER A 100 -29.60 24.33 30.10
N ALA A 101 -30.58 24.43 29.18
CA ALA A 101 -30.35 24.23 27.76
C ALA A 101 -29.32 25.22 27.18
N LEU A 102 -29.36 26.48 27.61
CA LEU A 102 -28.43 27.50 27.15
C LEU A 102 -26.99 27.24 27.63
N ILE A 103 -26.82 26.84 28.90
CA ILE A 103 -25.51 26.49 29.48
C ILE A 103 -24.87 25.31 28.74
N ILE A 104 -25.63 24.22 28.55
CA ILE A 104 -25.15 23.03 27.83
C ILE A 104 -24.86 23.38 26.36
N GLY A 105 -25.70 24.21 25.73
CA GLY A 105 -25.48 24.70 24.37
C GLY A 105 -24.17 25.49 24.21
N VAL A 106 -23.90 26.43 25.13
CA VAL A 106 -22.63 27.19 25.13
C VAL A 106 -21.44 26.26 25.36
N PHE A 107 -21.54 25.31 26.28
CA PHE A 107 -20.50 24.32 26.52
C PHE A 107 -20.16 23.50 25.26
N LEU A 108 -21.18 23.03 24.53
CA LEU A 108 -21.00 22.32 23.27
C LEU A 108 -20.36 23.20 22.18
N LEU A 109 -20.75 24.48 22.09
CA LEU A 109 -20.15 25.41 21.15
C LEU A 109 -18.66 25.61 21.43
N LEU A 110 -18.26 25.71 22.69
CA LEU A 110 -16.83 25.80 23.06
C LEU A 110 -16.06 24.55 22.61
N ILE A 111 -16.61 23.36 22.85
CA ILE A 111 -16.02 22.10 22.38
C ILE A 111 -15.91 22.09 20.84
N ALA A 112 -16.96 22.52 20.13
CA ALA A 112 -16.96 22.58 18.68
C ALA A 112 -15.86 23.52 18.15
N VAL A 113 -15.69 24.70 18.75
CA VAL A 113 -14.61 25.63 18.40
C VAL A 113 -13.24 24.97 18.59
N VAL A 114 -13.02 24.28 19.71
CA VAL A 114 -11.75 23.55 19.95
C VAL A 114 -11.51 22.49 18.87
N PHE A 115 -12.52 21.69 18.51
CA PHE A 115 -12.38 20.72 17.42
C PHE A 115 -12.08 21.36 16.07
N VAL A 116 -12.73 22.47 15.73
CA VAL A 116 -12.44 23.24 14.51
C VAL A 116 -11.00 23.73 14.50
N LEU A 117 -10.52 24.29 15.60
CA LEU A 117 -9.13 24.78 15.72
C LEU A 117 -8.11 23.64 15.58
N ILE A 118 -8.37 22.49 16.20
CA ILE A 118 -7.53 21.29 16.05
C ILE A 118 -7.55 20.80 14.60
N GLY A 119 -8.73 20.67 14.01
CA GLY A 119 -8.90 20.24 12.61
C GLY A 119 -8.16 21.14 11.65
N LEU A 120 -8.33 22.46 11.79
CA LEU A 120 -7.64 23.45 10.97
C LEU A 120 -6.12 23.40 11.15
N SER A 121 -5.65 23.17 12.38
CA SER A 121 -4.22 23.00 12.67
C SER A 121 -3.65 21.72 12.04
N ARG A 122 -4.42 20.63 12.02
CA ARG A 122 -4.02 19.37 11.41
C ARG A 122 -3.99 19.47 9.89
N VAL A 123 -4.99 20.09 9.26
CA VAL A 123 -5.01 20.35 7.81
C VAL A 123 -3.83 21.23 7.41
N LYS A 124 -3.58 22.33 8.13
CA LYS A 124 -2.44 23.23 7.86
C LYS A 124 -1.07 22.55 8.00
N LYS A 125 -0.94 21.53 8.84
CA LYS A 125 0.32 20.78 9.05
C LYS A 125 0.45 19.56 8.14
N GLY A 126 -0.66 18.96 7.73
CA GLY A 126 -0.70 17.70 6.97
C GLY A 126 -0.84 17.86 5.47
N VAL A 127 -1.20 19.05 4.97
CA VAL A 127 -1.10 19.38 3.55
C VAL A 127 0.35 19.86 3.32
N PRO A 128 1.24 19.07 2.68
CA PRO A 128 2.51 19.62 2.23
C PRO A 128 2.21 20.87 1.40
N PRO A 129 2.95 21.98 1.58
CA PRO A 129 2.76 23.17 0.76
C PRO A 129 2.73 22.70 -0.69
N VAL A 130 1.62 22.97 -1.40
CA VAL A 130 1.47 22.61 -2.82
C VAL A 130 2.81 22.89 -3.49
N PRO A 131 3.51 21.86 -4.04
CA PRO A 131 4.85 22.05 -4.57
C PRO A 131 4.77 23.21 -5.55
N LYS A 132 5.48 24.30 -5.27
CA LYS A 132 5.40 25.52 -6.10
C LYS A 132 5.67 25.17 -7.56
N GLU A 133 6.59 24.24 -7.78
CA GLU A 133 6.92 23.65 -9.09
C GLU A 133 5.73 22.98 -9.77
N ALA A 134 4.89 22.25 -9.05
CA ALA A 134 3.68 21.62 -9.61
C ALA A 134 2.57 22.65 -9.91
N VAL A 135 2.52 23.77 -9.18
CA VAL A 135 1.59 24.86 -9.47
C VAL A 135 2.08 25.68 -10.66
N ASP A 136 3.39 25.89 -10.77
CA ASP A 136 4.01 26.63 -11.87
C ASP A 136 3.98 25.83 -13.18
N SER A 137 4.18 24.50 -13.14
CA SER A 137 4.02 23.64 -14.31
C SER A 137 2.59 23.66 -14.86
N VAL A 138 1.58 23.60 -13.98
CA VAL A 138 0.16 23.70 -14.39
C VAL A 138 -0.17 25.08 -14.97
N LYS A 139 0.44 26.16 -14.47
CA LYS A 139 0.28 27.51 -15.04
C LYS A 139 0.92 27.64 -16.41
N ASP A 140 2.08 27.04 -16.61
CA ASP A 140 2.78 27.05 -17.89
C ASP A 140 2.04 26.19 -18.93
N ASP A 141 1.49 25.05 -18.53
CA ASP A 141 0.62 24.23 -19.38
C ASP A 141 -0.64 25.01 -19.80
N VAL A 142 -1.31 25.69 -18.88
CA VAL A 142 -2.50 26.51 -19.20
C VAL A 142 -2.15 27.71 -20.10
N LYS A 143 -0.97 28.32 -19.92
CA LYS A 143 -0.48 29.38 -20.81
C LYS A 143 -0.17 28.85 -22.20
N ALA A 144 0.43 27.66 -22.31
CA ALA A 144 0.69 27.00 -23.58
C ALA A 144 -0.63 26.72 -24.31
N PHE A 145 -1.64 26.16 -23.63
CA PHE A 145 -2.96 25.93 -24.23
C PHE A 145 -3.67 27.21 -24.68
N LYS A 146 -3.49 28.33 -23.97
CA LYS A 146 -4.03 29.65 -24.37
C LYS A 146 -3.21 30.32 -25.49
N GLY A 147 -1.93 29.99 -25.63
CA GLY A 147 -1.04 30.53 -26.67
C GLY A 147 -1.10 29.78 -28.00
N VAL A 148 -1.61 28.54 -28.01
CA VAL A 148 -1.74 27.70 -29.22
C VAL A 148 -2.96 28.09 -30.09
N GLU A 149 -3.81 29.02 -29.64
CA GLU A 149 -4.92 29.55 -30.45
C GLU A 149 -4.46 30.53 -31.56
N GLN A 150 -3.18 30.92 -31.55
CA GLN A 150 -2.55 31.78 -32.58
C GLN A 150 -1.67 30.96 -33.52
N TYR A 151 -2.25 29.95 -34.18
CA TYR A 151 -1.72 29.46 -35.44
C TYR A 151 -2.66 29.88 -36.57
N ASP A 152 -2.31 31.04 -37.12
CA ASP A 152 -2.54 31.55 -38.48
C ASP A 152 -3.46 30.70 -39.39
N ARG A 153 -4.56 31.32 -39.83
CA ARG A 153 -5.26 30.96 -41.08
C ARG A 153 -5.20 32.15 -42.02
#